data_AF-A0A9X1F865-F1
#
_entry.id   AF-A0A9X1F865-F1
#
_cell.length_a   1.000
_cell.length_b   1.000
_cell.length_c   1.000
_cell.angle_alpha   90.00
_cell.angle_beta   90.00
_cell.angle_gamma   90.00
#
_symmetry.space_group_name_H-M   'P 1'
#
loop_
_entity.id
_entity.type
_entity.pdbx_description
1 polymer ?
#
loop_
_entity_poly.entity_id
_entity_poly.type
_entity_poly.pdbx_seq_one_letter_code
_entity_poly.pdbx_strand_id
1 'polypeptide(L)'
;MLLQAEEFKSHIEDYDALVFAIWYHDIIYKSTKKDNEEKSALFAQKTIKTLNFEEKRLKSIQNLIISTKKHKVILNRNKDNAYLLDFDLSILGREWNIYENYTKQIRREYKIYPNFIYKSGRKKVLQHFLECKTLYFTEAYKMKYENQARENLKKEIEQL
;
A
#
# COMPACT_ATOMS: atom_id res chain seq x y z
N MET A 1 -3.63 7.00 -5.91
CA MET A 1 -4.74 6.09 -5.51
C MET A 1 -6.11 6.58 -5.96
N LEU A 2 -6.56 7.81 -5.64
CA LEU A 2 -7.92 8.25 -6.00
C LEU A 2 -8.25 8.20 -7.51
N LEU A 3 -7.32 8.62 -8.38
CA LEU A 3 -7.50 8.51 -9.83
C LEU A 3 -7.65 7.04 -10.29
N GLN A 4 -6.91 6.12 -9.65
CA GLN A 4 -6.99 4.69 -9.94
C GLN A 4 -8.33 4.12 -9.42
N ALA A 5 -8.81 4.58 -8.27
CA ALA A 5 -10.13 4.20 -7.78
C ALA A 5 -11.23 4.62 -8.78
N GLU A 6 -11.17 5.84 -9.32
CA GLU A 6 -12.14 6.29 -10.31
C GLU A 6 -12.05 5.49 -11.62
N GLU A 7 -10.84 5.17 -12.11
CA GLU A 7 -10.62 4.31 -13.28
C GLU A 7 -11.27 2.92 -13.12
N PHE A 8 -11.21 2.34 -11.92
CA PHE A 8 -11.73 1.00 -11.63
C PHE A 8 -13.09 1.00 -10.92
N LYS A 9 -13.81 2.13 -10.90
CA LYS A 9 -15.05 2.30 -10.14
C LYS A 9 -16.11 1.24 -10.41
N SER A 10 -16.24 0.80 -11.67
CA SER A 10 -17.19 -0.26 -12.05
C SER A 10 -16.85 -1.66 -11.52
N HIS A 11 -15.64 -1.85 -10.97
CA HIS A 11 -15.14 -3.10 -10.42
C HIS A 11 -15.08 -3.10 -8.88
N ILE A 12 -15.45 -1.98 -8.26
CA ILE A 12 -15.39 -1.75 -6.82
C ILE A 12 -16.80 -1.92 -6.24
N GLU A 13 -16.94 -2.75 -5.20
CA GLU A 13 -18.22 -3.07 -4.58
C GLU A 13 -18.74 -1.93 -3.69
N ASP A 14 -17.87 -1.37 -2.83
CA ASP A 14 -18.19 -0.22 -1.98
C ASP A 14 -17.18 0.91 -2.25
N TYR A 15 -17.50 1.72 -3.26
CA TYR A 15 -16.63 2.82 -3.71
C TYR A 15 -16.35 3.83 -2.61
N ASP A 16 -17.37 4.22 -1.84
CA ASP A 16 -17.21 5.15 -0.74
C ASP A 16 -16.26 4.58 0.30
N ALA A 17 -16.46 3.33 0.74
CA ALA A 17 -15.58 2.69 1.71
C ALA A 17 -14.13 2.63 1.22
N LEU A 18 -13.92 2.30 -0.05
CA LEU A 18 -12.58 2.28 -0.64
C LEU A 18 -11.95 3.67 -0.66
N VAL A 19 -12.69 4.70 -1.07
CA VAL A 19 -12.21 6.09 -1.08
C VAL A 19 -11.83 6.51 0.34
N PHE A 20 -12.67 6.26 1.34
CA PHE A 20 -12.33 6.54 2.74
C PHE A 20 -11.06 5.79 3.17
N ALA A 21 -10.92 4.50 2.84
CA ALA A 21 -9.69 3.77 3.14
C ALA A 21 -8.45 4.39 2.48
N ILE A 22 -8.55 4.83 1.22
CA ILE A 22 -7.47 5.52 0.51
C ILE A 22 -7.06 6.81 1.25
N TRP A 23 -8.02 7.64 1.65
CA TRP A 23 -7.74 8.89 2.35
C TRP A 23 -7.07 8.68 3.70
N TYR A 24 -7.47 7.62 4.42
CA TYR A 24 -7.09 7.45 5.81
C TYR A 24 -5.96 6.45 6.07
N HIS A 25 -5.58 5.57 5.12
CA HIS A 25 -4.70 4.44 5.45
C HIS A 25 -3.34 4.85 6.05
N ASP A 26 -2.73 5.93 5.56
CA ASP A 26 -1.45 6.46 6.02
C ASP A 26 -1.57 7.84 6.70
N ILE A 27 -2.77 8.23 7.17
CA ILE A 27 -2.96 9.54 7.81
C ILE A 27 -2.12 9.70 9.08
N ILE A 28 -1.89 8.60 9.82
CA ILE A 28 -0.92 8.54 10.91
C ILE A 28 0.27 7.74 10.41
N TYR A 29 1.39 8.41 10.16
CA TYR A 29 2.60 7.76 9.69
C TYR A 29 3.84 8.20 10.46
N LYS A 30 4.56 7.22 11.02
CA LYS A 30 5.89 7.40 11.61
C LYS A 30 6.77 6.21 11.28
N SER A 31 7.82 6.44 10.50
CA SER A 31 8.74 5.40 9.99
C SER A 31 9.41 4.52 11.06
N THR A 32 9.49 5.00 12.30
CA THR A 32 10.05 4.25 13.45
C THR A 32 9.01 3.41 14.20
N LYS A 33 7.75 3.42 13.78
CA LYS A 33 6.63 2.75 14.47
C LYS A 33 6.00 1.71 13.56
N LYS A 34 5.44 0.67 14.18
CA LYS A 34 4.82 -0.47 13.50
C LYS A 34 3.30 -0.50 13.68
N ASP A 35 2.73 0.51 14.30
CA ASP A 35 1.30 0.62 14.64
C ASP A 35 0.61 1.77 13.89
N ASN A 36 1.20 2.19 12.76
CA ASN A 36 0.72 3.31 11.95
C ASN A 36 -0.67 3.01 11.39
N GLU A 37 -0.84 1.85 10.76
CA GLU A 37 -2.08 1.43 10.10
C GLU A 37 -3.20 1.21 11.13
N GLU A 38 -2.90 0.61 12.30
CA GLU A 38 -3.88 0.50 13.37
C GLU A 38 -4.30 1.87 13.93
N LYS A 39 -3.36 2.82 14.06
CA LYS A 39 -3.68 4.19 14.49
C LYS A 39 -4.48 4.95 13.44
N SER A 40 -4.12 4.82 12.17
CA SER A 40 -4.86 5.35 11.03
C SER A 40 -6.29 4.81 10.99
N ALA A 41 -6.47 3.50 11.18
CA ALA A 41 -7.78 2.87 11.24
C ALA A 41 -8.62 3.38 12.43
N LEU A 42 -8.01 3.52 13.61
CA LEU A 42 -8.68 4.08 14.78
C LEU A 42 -9.04 5.56 14.58
N PHE A 43 -8.17 6.33 13.94
CA PHE A 43 -8.45 7.73 13.58
C PHE A 43 -9.63 7.81 12.62
N ALA A 44 -9.61 7.03 11.54
CA ALA A 44 -10.70 6.94 10.57
C ALA A 44 -12.01 6.56 11.27
N GLN A 45 -11.98 5.57 12.18
CA GLN A 45 -13.16 5.16 12.93
C GLN A 45 -13.79 6.33 13.69
N LYS A 46 -12.98 7.09 14.43
CA LYS A 46 -13.47 8.22 15.24
C LYS A 46 -14.04 9.33 14.36
N THR A 47 -13.38 9.65 13.25
CA THR A 47 -13.80 10.71 12.33
C THR A 47 -15.06 10.32 11.56
N ILE A 48 -15.15 9.09 11.06
CA ILE A 48 -16.29 8.64 10.24
C ILE A 48 -17.55 8.42 11.08
N LYS A 49 -17.41 8.09 12.37
CA LYS A 49 -18.55 7.99 13.29
C LYS A 49 -19.38 9.27 13.38
N THR A 50 -18.80 10.43 13.11
CA THR A 50 -19.56 11.71 13.12
C THR A 50 -20.43 11.90 11.88
N LEU A 51 -20.33 11.01 10.88
CA LEU A 51 -21.00 11.11 9.58
C LEU A 51 -22.20 10.14 9.43
N ASN A 52 -22.66 9.49 10.51
CA ASN A 52 -23.81 8.55 10.52
C ASN A 52 -23.70 7.37 9.52
N PHE A 53 -22.49 6.85 9.27
CA PHE A 53 -22.31 5.63 8.47
C PHE A 53 -22.80 4.37 9.18
N GLU A 54 -23.25 3.39 8.40
CA GLU A 54 -23.51 2.04 8.88
C GLU A 54 -22.26 1.41 9.52
N GLU A 55 -22.44 0.73 10.66
CA GLU A 55 -21.33 0.09 11.38
C GLU A 55 -20.57 -0.93 10.52
N LYS A 56 -21.29 -1.62 9.62
CA LYS A 56 -20.70 -2.58 8.69
C LYS A 56 -19.71 -1.92 7.74
N ARG A 57 -20.06 -0.75 7.18
CA ARG A 57 -19.18 0.01 6.29
C ARG A 57 -17.96 0.54 7.05
N LEU A 58 -18.17 1.06 8.26
CA LEU A 58 -17.09 1.52 9.13
C LEU A 58 -16.07 0.42 9.44
N LYS A 59 -16.54 -0.81 9.70
CA LYS A 59 -15.68 -1.97 9.93
C LYS A 59 -14.94 -2.39 8.65
N SER A 60 -15.60 -2.29 7.49
CA SER A 60 -14.97 -2.53 6.20
C SER A 60 -13.78 -1.58 5.97
N ILE A 61 -13.98 -0.28 6.19
CA ILE A 61 -12.93 0.75 6.04
C ILE A 61 -11.73 0.47 6.96
N GLN A 62 -11.98 0.13 8.22
CA GLN A 62 -10.89 -0.22 9.15
C GLN A 62 -10.10 -1.44 8.68
N ASN A 63 -10.80 -2.50 8.25
CA ASN A 63 -10.13 -3.70 7.75
C ASN A 63 -9.31 -3.39 6.49
N LEU A 64 -9.85 -2.59 5.57
CA LEU A 64 -9.14 -2.13 4.38
C LEU A 64 -7.85 -1.40 4.77
N ILE A 65 -7.90 -0.43 5.68
CA ILE A 65 -6.71 0.28 6.17
C ILE A 65 -5.70 -0.70 6.79
N ILE A 66 -6.14 -1.54 7.73
CA ILE A 66 -5.25 -2.49 8.43
C ILE A 66 -4.57 -3.48 7.47
N SER A 67 -5.25 -3.85 6.37
CA SER A 67 -4.71 -4.77 5.38
C SER A 67 -3.44 -4.26 4.70
N THR A 68 -3.26 -2.93 4.60
CA THR A 68 -2.10 -2.29 3.96
C THR A 68 -0.80 -2.57 4.70
N LYS A 69 -0.86 -2.80 6.02
CA LYS A 69 0.32 -3.05 6.87
C LYS A 69 1.22 -4.20 6.42
N LYS A 70 0.60 -5.29 5.97
CA LYS A 70 1.31 -6.49 5.50
C LYS A 70 1.16 -6.70 4.00
N HIS A 71 0.44 -5.80 3.32
CA HIS A 71 0.06 -5.93 1.92
C HIS A 71 -0.51 -7.30 1.57
N LYS A 72 -1.41 -7.82 2.42
CA LYS A 72 -2.06 -9.12 2.22
C LYS A 72 -3.55 -8.94 2.06
N VAL A 73 -4.12 -9.65 1.09
CA VAL A 73 -5.57 -9.78 0.99
C VAL A 73 -6.07 -10.50 2.23
N ILE A 74 -6.89 -9.80 3.02
CA ILE A 74 -7.55 -10.33 4.22
C ILE A 74 -9.05 -10.52 4.00
N LEU A 75 -9.61 -9.91 2.95
CA LEU A 75 -11.02 -10.03 2.58
C LEU A 75 -11.15 -11.02 1.42
N ASN A 76 -11.55 -12.26 1.73
CA ASN A 76 -11.69 -13.32 0.72
C ASN A 76 -12.89 -13.14 -0.23
N ARG A 77 -13.83 -12.24 0.09
CA ARG A 77 -15.08 -12.06 -0.68
C ARG A 77 -15.15 -10.76 -1.46
N ASN A 78 -14.53 -9.69 -0.98
CA ASN A 78 -14.59 -8.38 -1.61
C ASN A 78 -13.25 -8.06 -2.31
N LYS A 79 -13.31 -7.75 -3.60
CA LYS A 79 -12.16 -7.37 -4.43
C LYS A 79 -11.59 -5.98 -4.11
N ASP A 80 -12.33 -5.12 -3.41
CA ASP A 80 -11.90 -3.78 -3.00
C ASP A 80 -10.59 -3.82 -2.23
N ASN A 81 -10.38 -4.87 -1.42
CA ASN A 81 -9.11 -5.05 -0.72
C ASN A 81 -7.97 -5.30 -1.70
N ALA A 82 -8.17 -6.14 -2.72
CA ALA A 82 -7.17 -6.38 -3.75
C ALA A 82 -6.85 -5.08 -4.52
N TYR A 83 -7.87 -4.30 -4.89
CA TYR A 83 -7.67 -3.01 -5.55
C TYR A 83 -6.92 -2.00 -4.66
N LEU A 84 -7.27 -1.88 -3.38
CA LEU A 84 -6.56 -0.98 -2.46
C LEU A 84 -5.07 -1.30 -2.41
N LEU A 85 -4.73 -2.58 -2.22
CA LEU A 85 -3.35 -3.05 -2.14
C LEU A 85 -2.61 -2.84 -3.45
N ASP A 86 -3.27 -3.11 -4.58
CA ASP A 86 -2.70 -2.87 -5.91
C ASP A 86 -2.43 -1.39 -6.16
N PHE A 87 -3.32 -0.50 -5.71
CA PHE A 87 -3.14 0.94 -5.84
C PHE A 87 -1.97 1.44 -4.99
N ASP A 88 -1.87 0.95 -3.76
CA ASP A 88 -0.80 1.28 -2.81
C ASP A 88 0.57 0.82 -3.34
N LEU A 89 0.66 -0.42 -3.80
CA LEU A 89 1.89 -1.00 -4.33
C LEU A 89 2.22 -0.58 -5.77
N SER A 90 1.34 0.16 -6.44
CA SER A 90 1.48 0.53 -7.87
C SER A 90 2.77 1.26 -8.21
N ILE A 91 3.40 1.93 -7.23
CA ILE A 91 4.69 2.60 -7.40
C ILE A 91 5.79 1.60 -7.77
N LEU A 92 5.70 0.36 -7.29
CA LEU A 92 6.73 -0.65 -7.52
C LEU A 92 6.89 -0.97 -9.02
N GLY A 93 5.79 -0.99 -9.77
CA GLY A 93 5.78 -1.31 -11.20
C GLY A 93 5.88 -0.12 -12.14
N ARG A 94 6.19 1.08 -11.65
CA ARG A 94 6.38 2.25 -12.53
C ARG A 94 7.70 2.17 -13.30
N GLU A 95 7.83 3.01 -14.32
CA GLU A 95 9.08 3.18 -15.05
C GLU A 95 10.25 3.50 -14.10
N TRP A 96 11.46 3.08 -14.46
CA TRP A 96 12.63 3.16 -13.59
C TRP A 96 12.90 4.58 -13.07
N ASN A 97 12.75 5.61 -13.90
CA ASN A 97 12.92 7.01 -13.52
C ASN A 97 12.00 7.44 -12.36
N ILE A 98 10.73 7.02 -12.40
CA ILE A 98 9.73 7.29 -11.36
C ILE A 98 10.07 6.48 -10.10
N TYR A 99 10.38 5.20 -10.28
CA TYR A 99 10.75 4.30 -9.18
C TYR A 99 12.02 4.79 -8.46
N GLU A 100 13.05 5.19 -9.18
CA GLU A 100 14.30 5.72 -8.63
C GLU A 100 14.08 7.00 -7.83
N ASN A 101 13.19 7.88 -8.27
CA ASN A 101 12.81 9.04 -7.45
C ASN A 101 12.10 8.62 -6.16
N TYR A 102 11.26 7.58 -6.21
CA TYR A 102 10.66 6.98 -5.02
C TYR A 102 11.71 6.41 -4.07
N THR A 103 12.72 5.66 -4.54
CA THR A 103 13.78 5.12 -3.65
C THR A 103 14.60 6.22 -2.97
N LYS A 104 14.87 7.34 -3.66
CA LYS A 104 15.53 8.52 -3.08
C LYS A 104 14.69 9.16 -1.97
N GLN A 105 13.36 9.22 -2.14
CA GLN A 105 12.45 9.73 -1.11
C GLN A 105 12.45 8.83 0.12
N ILE A 106 12.36 7.50 -0.06
CA ILE A 106 12.48 6.53 1.03
C ILE A 106 13.83 6.70 1.76
N ARG A 107 14.94 6.86 1.03
CA ARG A 107 16.24 7.09 1.66
C ARG A 107 16.25 8.33 2.55
N ARG A 108 15.62 9.43 2.11
CA ARG A 108 15.50 10.69 2.89
C ARG A 108 14.64 10.52 4.14
N GLU A 109 13.56 9.77 4.04
CA GLU A 109 12.66 9.50 5.16
C GLU A 109 13.36 8.71 6.27
N TYR A 110 14.18 7.73 5.89
CA TYR A 110 14.98 6.91 6.79
C TYR A 110 16.39 7.49 7.05
N LYS A 111 16.58 8.81 6.88
CA LYS A 111 17.89 9.49 7.07
C LYS A 111 18.49 9.33 8.46
N ILE A 112 17.65 9.07 9.47
CA ILE A 112 18.07 8.84 10.85
C ILE A 112 18.94 7.60 11.00
N TYR A 113 18.84 6.64 10.07
CA TYR A 113 19.64 5.43 10.08
C TYR A 113 20.92 5.60 9.24
N PRO A 114 22.08 5.19 9.79
CA PRO A 114 23.32 5.07 9.04
C PRO A 114 23.16 4.19 7.79
N ASN A 115 23.97 4.45 6.76
CA ASN A 115 23.84 3.78 5.47
C ASN A 115 23.89 2.25 5.58
N PHE A 116 24.76 1.67 6.41
CA PHE A 116 24.86 0.22 6.52
C PHE A 116 23.58 -0.42 7.12
N ILE A 117 22.97 0.23 8.11
CA ILE A 117 21.71 -0.23 8.73
C ILE A 117 20.57 -0.09 7.72
N TYR A 118 20.46 1.08 7.08
CA TYR A 118 19.42 1.33 6.07
C TYR A 118 19.50 0.33 4.92
N LYS A 119 20.68 0.15 4.31
CA LYS A 119 20.88 -0.76 3.18
C LYS A 119 20.51 -2.19 3.53
N SER A 120 20.96 -2.69 4.69
CA SER A 120 20.61 -4.04 5.16
C SER A 120 19.09 -4.19 5.39
N GLY A 121 18.45 -3.22 6.06
CA GLY A 121 17.01 -3.25 6.31
C GLY A 121 16.19 -3.16 5.02
N ARG A 122 16.57 -2.25 4.12
CA ARG A 122 15.89 -2.06 2.83
C ARG A 122 16.01 -3.31 1.95
N LYS A 123 17.19 -3.93 1.86
CA LYS A 123 17.36 -5.21 1.13
C LYS A 123 16.43 -6.29 1.65
N LYS A 124 16.24 -6.43 2.97
CA LYS A 124 15.30 -7.40 3.55
C LYS A 124 13.85 -7.15 3.12
N VAL A 125 13.41 -5.90 3.07
CA VAL A 125 12.06 -5.53 2.61
C VAL A 125 11.88 -5.88 1.13
N LEU A 126 12.84 -5.50 0.28
CA LEU A 126 12.77 -5.78 -1.15
C LEU A 126 12.80 -7.29 -1.45
N GLN A 127 13.64 -8.03 -0.71
CA GLN A 127 13.72 -9.48 -0.82
C GLN A 127 12.41 -10.15 -0.40
N HIS A 128 11.77 -9.68 0.67
CA HIS A 128 10.46 -10.17 1.09
C HIS A 128 9.39 -10.02 -0.01
N PHE A 129 9.38 -8.87 -0.70
CA PHE A 129 8.49 -8.69 -1.85
C PHE A 129 8.83 -9.66 -3.00
N LEU A 130 10.11 -9.86 -3.32
CA LEU A 130 10.51 -10.80 -4.37
C LEU A 130 10.11 -12.26 -4.08
N GLU A 131 10.10 -12.66 -2.81
CA GLU A 131 9.68 -13.99 -2.34
C GLU A 131 8.16 -14.20 -2.42
N CYS A 132 7.36 -13.12 -2.47
CA CYS A 132 5.93 -13.23 -2.63
C CYS A 132 5.59 -13.78 -4.03
N LYS A 133 4.65 -14.76 -4.08
CA LYS A 133 4.21 -15.39 -5.34
C LYS A 133 3.67 -14.38 -6.35
N THR A 134 2.98 -13.36 -5.86
CA THR A 134 2.45 -12.24 -6.64
C THR A 134 2.60 -10.96 -5.83
N LEU A 135 2.96 -9.86 -6.49
CA LEU A 135 3.00 -8.52 -5.90
C LEU A 135 1.66 -7.81 -6.02
N TYR A 136 0.96 -8.07 -7.12
CA TYR A 136 -0.38 -7.54 -7.39
C TYR A 136 -1.43 -8.65 -7.33
N PHE A 137 -2.67 -8.29 -7.02
CA PHE A 137 -3.76 -9.22 -6.75
C PHE A 137 -4.77 -9.27 -7.88
N THR A 138 -5.11 -8.13 -8.48
CA THR A 138 -6.02 -8.04 -9.62
C THR A 138 -5.31 -8.35 -10.94
N GLU A 139 -6.02 -8.94 -11.89
CA GLU A 139 -5.45 -9.34 -13.18
C GLU A 139 -4.90 -8.13 -13.95
N ALA A 140 -5.63 -7.02 -13.92
CA ALA A 140 -5.22 -5.77 -14.57
C ALA A 140 -3.86 -5.27 -14.06
N TYR A 141 -3.62 -5.29 -12.74
CA TYR A 141 -2.35 -4.84 -12.18
C TYR A 141 -1.24 -5.87 -12.32
N LYS A 142 -1.55 -7.17 -12.24
CA LYS A 142 -0.56 -8.23 -12.51
C LYS A 142 0.01 -8.10 -13.91
N MET A 143 -0.84 -8.03 -14.93
CA MET A 143 -0.40 -7.89 -16.32
C MET A 143 0.38 -6.60 -16.55
N LYS A 144 -0.05 -5.49 -15.92
CA LYS A 144 0.52 -4.17 -16.15
C LYS A 144 1.84 -3.92 -15.41
N TYR A 145 2.00 -4.45 -14.20
CA TYR A 145 3.03 -3.98 -13.27
C TYR A 145 3.91 -5.08 -12.67
N GLU A 146 3.52 -6.36 -12.67
CA GLU A 146 4.24 -7.42 -11.94
C GLU A 146 5.70 -7.56 -12.41
N ASN A 147 5.91 -7.68 -13.72
CA ASN A 147 7.25 -7.85 -14.30
C ASN A 147 8.13 -6.64 -14.03
N GLN A 148 7.64 -5.43 -14.33
CA GLN A 148 8.38 -4.19 -14.10
C GLN A 148 8.71 -4.00 -12.62
N ALA A 149 7.80 -4.36 -11.71
CA ALA A 149 8.04 -4.28 -10.28
C ALA A 149 9.17 -5.19 -9.84
N ARG A 150 9.20 -6.44 -10.31
CA ARG A 150 10.27 -7.38 -9.99
C ARG A 150 11.63 -6.92 -10.53
N GLU A 151 11.67 -6.32 -11.71
CA GLU A 151 12.89 -5.72 -12.27
C GLU A 151 13.37 -4.54 -11.42
N ASN A 152 12.47 -3.63 -11.05
CA ASN A 152 12.79 -2.47 -10.21
C ASN A 152 13.33 -2.89 -8.84
N LEU A 153 12.68 -3.84 -8.18
CA LEU A 153 13.11 -4.36 -6.88
C LEU A 153 14.53 -4.96 -6.95
N LYS A 154 14.81 -5.78 -7.98
CA LYS A 154 16.15 -6.37 -8.20
C LYS A 154 17.20 -5.29 -8.45
N LYS A 155 16.90 -4.33 -9.34
CA LYS A 155 17.81 -3.25 -9.66
C LYS A 155 18.10 -2.34 -8.46
N GLU A 156 17.11 -2.08 -7.60
CA GLU A 156 17.36 -1.36 -6.34
C GLU A 156 18.28 -2.15 -5.40
N ILE A 157 18.08 -3.47 -5.27
CA ILE A 157 18.95 -4.32 -4.44
C ILE A 157 20.41 -4.24 -4.90
N GLU A 158 20.67 -4.24 -6.21
CA GLU A 158 22.01 -4.12 -6.79
C GLU A 158 22.66 -2.75 -6.52
N GLN A 159 21.85 -1.69 -6.41
CA GLN A 159 22.31 -0.32 -6.17
C GLN A 159 22.46 0.05 -4.69
N LEU A 160 21.94 -0.78 -3.77
CA LEU A 160 22.06 -0.61 -2.31
C LEU A 160 23.39 -1.17 -1.80
#